data_AF-A0AAJ6ZQ60-F1
#
_entry.id   AF-A0AAJ6ZQ60-F1
#
_cell.length_a   1.000
_cell.length_b   1.000
_cell.length_c   1.000
_cell.angle_alpha   90.00
_cell.angle_beta   90.00
_cell.angle_gamma   90.00
#
_symmetry.space_group_name_H-M   'P 1'
#
loop_
_entity.id
_entity.type
_entity.pdbx_description
1 polymer ?
#
loop_
_entity_poly.entity_id
_entity_poly.type
_entity_poly.pdbx_seq_one_letter_code
_entity_poly.pdbx_strand_id
1 'polypeptide(L)'
;MVHQLIILSCLIMSATCMVLHQAVPLYVPIQYQEPTRNYDFAYEVNDAHTGDYKRQQETRIGDTVLGHYSLLQPDGITRTVQYRADEGTGFNAVVNNAGRAITERQEEALREESERRGNEQQEQFRQSSGQQTVRPLTVENTALIHHVLRQYRHAH
;
A
#
# COMPACT_ATOMS: atom_id res chain seq x y z
N MET A 1 43.11 47.31 81.33
CA MET A 1 43.73 46.04 80.85
C MET A 1 42.73 44.88 80.81
N VAL A 2 41.95 44.61 81.88
CA VAL A 2 40.96 43.51 81.92
C VAL A 2 39.86 43.60 80.85
N HIS A 3 39.34 44.80 80.57
CA HIS A 3 38.28 45.00 79.58
C HIS A 3 38.70 44.66 78.14
N GLN A 4 39.99 44.83 77.80
CA GLN A 4 40.52 44.48 76.47
C GLN A 4 40.66 42.96 76.31
N LEU A 5 40.99 42.23 77.38
CA LEU A 5 41.07 40.77 77.37
C LEU A 5 39.69 40.12 77.20
N ILE A 6 38.63 40.71 77.79
CA ILE A 6 37.25 40.23 77.65
C ILE A 6 36.72 40.45 76.22
N ILE A 7 37.00 41.61 75.62
CA ILE A 7 36.58 41.88 74.23
C ILE A 7 37.29 40.91 73.25
N LEU A 8 38.58 40.66 73.46
CA LEU A 8 39.35 39.76 72.61
C LEU A 8 38.83 38.31 72.70
N SER A 9 38.50 37.82 73.90
CA SER A 9 37.97 36.47 74.06
C SER A 9 36.58 36.30 73.44
N CYS A 10 35.70 37.31 73.55
CA CYS A 10 34.39 37.30 72.89
C CYS A 10 34.50 37.27 71.36
N LEU A 11 35.47 38.00 70.78
CA LEU A 11 35.72 38.01 69.33
C LEU A 11 36.24 36.66 68.81
N ILE A 12 37.14 36.01 69.56
CA ILE A 12 37.67 34.70 69.17
C ILE A 12 36.57 33.62 69.26
N MET A 13 35.73 33.68 70.29
CA MET A 13 34.62 32.74 70.44
C MET A 13 33.53 32.92 69.37
N SER A 14 33.22 34.15 68.95
CA SER A 14 32.26 34.37 67.87
C SER A 14 32.82 33.91 66.51
N ALA A 15 34.09 34.21 66.23
CA ALA A 15 34.75 33.80 64.99
C ALA A 15 34.82 32.28 64.83
N THR A 16 35.16 31.55 65.91
CA THR A 16 35.19 30.08 65.90
C THR A 16 33.80 29.47 65.73
N CYS A 17 32.75 30.08 66.31
CA CYS A 17 31.37 29.64 66.13
C CYS A 17 30.91 29.72 64.67
N MET A 18 31.31 30.76 63.92
CA MET A 18 30.95 30.90 62.51
C MET A 18 31.64 29.88 61.59
N VAL A 19 32.86 29.44 61.94
CA VAL A 19 33.63 28.47 61.14
C VAL A 19 33.08 27.04 61.30
N LEU A 20 32.54 26.70 62.48
CA LEU A 20 31.97 25.37 62.76
C LEU A 20 30.61 25.11 62.10
N HIS A 21 29.91 26.14 61.61
CA HIS A 21 28.57 26.00 61.00
C HIS A 21 28.57 25.91 59.47
N GLN A 22 29.72 25.60 58.85
CA GLN A 22 29.79 25.41 57.41
C GLN A 22 29.23 24.03 57.02
N ALA A 23 27.95 23.99 56.66
CA ALA A 23 27.34 22.82 56.04
C ALA A 23 28.02 22.56 54.67
N VAL A 24 28.81 21.50 54.57
CA VAL A 24 29.38 21.06 53.29
C VAL A 24 28.33 20.22 52.57
N PRO A 25 27.78 20.67 51.43
CA PRO A 25 26.82 19.88 50.68
C PRO A 25 27.55 18.65 50.09
N LEU A 26 27.11 17.46 50.49
CA LEU A 26 27.63 16.19 50.01
C LEU A 26 27.02 15.93 48.63
N TYR A 27 27.78 16.22 47.56
CA TYR A 27 27.35 15.99 46.19
C TYR A 27 27.50 14.51 45.85
N VAL A 28 26.39 13.77 45.91
CA VAL A 28 26.32 12.39 45.45
C VAL A 28 25.78 12.43 44.01
N PRO A 29 26.56 12.07 42.98
CA PRO A 29 26.03 11.98 41.63
C PRO A 29 25.06 10.78 41.57
N ILE A 30 23.78 11.07 41.44
CA ILE A 30 22.78 10.03 41.16
C ILE A 30 22.87 9.74 39.66
N GLN A 31 23.32 8.53 39.30
CA GLN A 31 23.23 8.07 37.91
C GLN A 31 21.77 7.71 37.62
N TYR A 32 21.09 8.57 36.87
CA TYR A 32 19.74 8.28 36.38
C TYR A 32 19.86 7.37 35.15
N GLN A 33 19.54 6.09 35.31
CA GLN A 33 19.46 5.20 34.17
C GLN A 33 18.09 5.42 33.51
N GLU A 34 18.09 6.02 32.31
CA GLU A 34 16.87 6.14 31.52
C GLU A 34 16.29 4.72 31.30
N PRO A 35 15.03 4.48 31.70
CA PRO A 35 14.42 3.19 31.44
C PRO A 35 14.30 2.98 29.93
N THR A 36 14.67 1.80 29.45
CA THR A 36 14.53 1.43 28.03
C THR A 36 13.06 1.51 27.64
N ARG A 37 12.73 2.38 26.67
CA ARG A 37 11.35 2.53 26.15
C ARG A 37 11.02 1.34 25.26
N ASN A 38 10.53 0.27 25.88
CA ASN A 38 10.04 -0.93 25.19
C ASN A 38 8.52 -0.94 25.19
N TYR A 39 7.93 -1.38 24.07
CA TYR A 39 6.49 -1.62 23.98
C TYR A 39 6.20 -2.74 22.98
N ASP A 40 5.02 -3.33 23.08
CA ASP A 40 4.49 -4.28 22.13
C ASP A 40 2.98 -4.07 22.04
N PHE A 41 2.46 -3.89 20.83
CA PHE A 41 1.02 -3.76 20.61
C PHE A 41 0.59 -4.39 19.30
N ALA A 42 -0.66 -4.82 19.25
CA ALA A 42 -1.32 -5.26 18.04
C ALA A 42 -2.81 -4.88 18.07
N TYR A 43 -3.38 -4.65 16.89
CA TYR A 43 -4.82 -4.51 16.71
C TYR A 43 -5.26 -5.05 15.35
N GLU A 44 -6.55 -5.39 15.26
CA GLU A 44 -7.19 -5.86 14.04
C GLU A 44 -8.61 -5.30 13.93
N VAL A 45 -9.04 -5.05 12.70
CA VAL A 45 -10.43 -4.78 12.33
C VAL A 45 -10.81 -5.78 11.24
N ASN A 46 -11.93 -6.45 11.46
CA ASN A 46 -12.51 -7.44 10.57
C ASN A 46 -14.02 -7.17 10.50
N ASP A 47 -14.40 -6.22 9.66
CA ASP A 47 -15.78 -5.76 9.52
C ASP A 47 -16.30 -5.97 8.10
N ALA A 48 -17.12 -7.01 7.93
CA ALA A 48 -17.74 -7.34 6.66
C ALA A 48 -18.82 -6.33 6.22
N HIS A 49 -19.39 -5.56 7.15
CA HIS A 49 -20.42 -4.57 6.80
C HIS A 49 -19.80 -3.36 6.10
N THR A 50 -18.67 -2.87 6.61
CA THR A 50 -17.93 -1.74 6.01
C THR A 50 -16.89 -2.18 4.97
N GLY A 51 -16.51 -3.46 4.97
CA GLY A 51 -15.41 -3.99 4.15
C GLY A 51 -14.03 -3.65 4.70
N ASP A 52 -13.95 -3.23 5.97
CA ASP A 52 -12.70 -2.84 6.63
C ASP A 52 -12.00 -4.08 7.20
N TYR A 53 -10.97 -4.51 6.49
CA TYR A 53 -10.08 -5.59 6.90
C TYR A 53 -8.67 -5.04 7.03
N LYS A 54 -8.20 -4.86 8.26
CA LYS A 54 -6.84 -4.39 8.53
C LYS A 54 -6.29 -4.93 9.83
N ARG A 55 -4.97 -5.10 9.89
CA ARG A 55 -4.25 -5.47 11.10
C ARG A 55 -2.93 -4.74 11.19
N GLN A 56 -2.46 -4.47 12.40
CA GLN A 56 -1.15 -3.91 12.68
C GLN A 56 -0.55 -4.56 13.92
N GLN A 57 0.76 -4.75 13.90
CA GLN A 57 1.56 -5.13 15.05
C GLN A 57 2.86 -4.31 15.03
N GLU A 58 3.29 -3.83 16.19
CA GLU A 58 4.55 -3.12 16.34
C GLU A 58 5.17 -3.41 17.70
N THR A 59 6.47 -3.66 17.70
CA THR A 59 7.28 -3.88 18.90
C THR A 59 8.48 -2.95 18.87
N ARG A 60 8.76 -2.30 20.00
CA ARG A 60 9.99 -1.53 20.21
C ARG A 60 10.85 -2.20 21.28
N ILE A 61 12.11 -2.39 20.94
CA ILE A 61 13.14 -2.88 21.86
C ILE A 61 14.33 -1.90 21.78
N GLY A 62 14.55 -1.15 22.87
CA GLY A 62 15.56 -0.09 22.92
C GLY A 62 15.29 0.98 21.87
N ASP A 63 16.17 1.05 20.86
CA ASP A 63 16.09 2.02 19.76
C ASP A 63 15.63 1.41 18.44
N THR A 64 15.29 0.12 18.43
CA THR A 64 14.74 -0.55 17.25
C THR A 64 13.24 -0.70 17.37
N VAL A 65 12.51 -0.24 16.34
CA VAL A 65 11.10 -0.51 16.12
C VAL A 65 10.97 -1.51 14.98
N LEU A 66 10.17 -2.55 15.18
CA LEU A 66 9.80 -3.53 14.16
C LEU A 66 8.29 -3.60 14.11
N GLY A 67 7.71 -3.63 12.92
CA GLY A 67 6.28 -3.83 12.81
C GLY A 67 5.82 -4.14 11.41
N HIS A 68 4.53 -4.40 11.31
CA HIS A 68 3.85 -4.51 10.04
C HIS A 68 2.43 -3.99 10.13
N TYR A 69 1.91 -3.50 9.02
CA TYR A 69 0.47 -3.30 8.85
C TYR A 69 0.01 -4.00 7.57
N SER A 70 -1.25 -4.40 7.54
CA SER A 70 -1.90 -4.99 6.37
C SER A 70 -3.30 -4.42 6.25
N LEU A 71 -3.73 -4.07 5.04
CA LEU A 71 -5.12 -3.72 4.75
C LEU A 71 -5.60 -4.28 3.41
N LEU A 72 -6.88 -4.61 3.32
CA LEU A 72 -7.57 -4.86 2.06
C LEU A 72 -7.89 -3.52 1.40
N GLN A 73 -7.42 -3.34 0.16
CA GLN A 73 -7.66 -2.14 -0.64
C GLN A 73 -8.97 -2.28 -1.43
N PRO A 74 -9.58 -1.15 -1.88
CA PRO A 74 -10.83 -1.17 -2.63
C PRO A 74 -10.78 -1.93 -3.96
N ASP A 75 -9.59 -2.08 -4.54
CA ASP A 75 -9.34 -2.85 -5.77
C ASP A 75 -9.24 -4.38 -5.50
N GLY A 76 -9.41 -4.81 -4.25
CA GLY A 76 -9.30 -6.20 -3.82
C GLY A 76 -7.87 -6.68 -3.56
N ILE A 77 -6.88 -5.78 -3.59
CA ILE A 77 -5.48 -6.09 -3.28
C ILE A 77 -5.23 -5.95 -1.79
N THR A 78 -4.61 -6.95 -1.17
CA THR A 78 -4.11 -6.82 0.20
C THR A 78 -2.72 -6.19 0.15
N ARG A 79 -2.58 -4.97 0.67
CA ARG A 79 -1.29 -4.32 0.87
C ARG A 79 -0.76 -4.67 2.25
N THR A 80 0.41 -5.30 2.31
CA THR A 80 1.18 -5.53 3.53
C THR A 80 2.45 -4.69 3.50
N VAL A 81 2.73 -3.96 4.57
CA VAL A 81 3.99 -3.24 4.75
C VAL A 81 4.68 -3.78 5.99
N GLN A 82 5.90 -4.26 5.83
CA GLN A 82 6.79 -4.62 6.92
C GLN A 82 7.81 -3.50 7.07
N TYR A 83 8.05 -3.03 8.29
CA TYR A 83 8.94 -1.91 8.53
C TYR A 83 9.87 -2.14 9.73
N ARG A 84 11.02 -1.48 9.67
CA ARG A 84 12.03 -1.42 10.71
C ARG A 84 12.53 0.02 10.82
N ALA A 85 12.68 0.52 12.04
CA ALA A 85 13.31 1.81 12.30
C ALA A 85 14.38 1.67 13.39
N ASP A 86 15.56 2.24 13.16
CA ASP A 86 16.66 2.32 14.12
C ASP A 86 17.58 3.51 13.82
N GLU A 87 18.47 3.84 14.76
CA GLU A 87 19.41 4.97 14.63
C GLU A 87 20.40 4.81 13.46
N GLY A 88 20.83 3.59 13.15
CA GLY A 88 21.85 3.33 12.14
C GLY A 88 21.32 3.42 10.71
N THR A 89 20.15 2.84 10.44
CA THR A 89 19.60 2.75 9.07
C THR A 89 18.39 3.65 8.82
N GLY A 90 17.90 4.36 9.84
CA GLY A 90 16.66 5.10 9.76
C GLY A 90 15.45 4.20 9.54
N PHE A 91 14.42 4.70 8.86
CA PHE A 91 13.21 3.95 8.55
C PHE A 91 13.35 3.19 7.23
N ASN A 92 13.12 1.88 7.26
CA ASN A 92 13.11 1.00 6.10
C ASN A 92 11.82 0.19 6.05
N ALA A 93 11.21 0.09 4.88
CA ALA A 93 9.95 -0.63 4.69
C ALA A 93 9.93 -1.42 3.38
N VAL A 94 9.32 -2.60 3.43
CA VAL A 94 9.06 -3.46 2.28
C VAL A 94 7.55 -3.59 2.12
N VAL A 95 7.07 -3.30 0.90
CA VAL A 95 5.65 -3.39 0.55
C VAL A 95 5.42 -4.65 -0.28
N ASN A 96 4.42 -5.44 0.10
CA ASN A 96 3.94 -6.59 -0.65
C ASN A 96 2.44 -6.44 -0.92
N ASN A 97 2.08 -6.48 -2.19
CA ASN A 97 0.70 -6.41 -2.66
C ASN A 97 0.27 -7.80 -3.13
N ALA A 98 -0.67 -8.42 -2.43
CA ALA A 98 -1.18 -9.74 -2.73
C ALA A 98 -2.63 -9.67 -3.22
N GLY A 99 -2.93 -10.28 -4.36
CA GLY A 99 -4.26 -10.27 -4.97
C GLY A 99 -4.21 -9.90 -6.44
N ARG A 100 -5.38 -9.86 -7.08
CA ARG A 100 -5.54 -9.43 -8.47
C ARG A 100 -6.57 -8.32 -8.50
N ALA A 101 -6.22 -7.19 -9.10
CA ALA A 101 -7.08 -6.02 -9.13
C ALA A 101 -8.44 -6.39 -9.76
N ILE A 102 -9.52 -5.86 -9.19
CA ILE A 102 -10.87 -6.04 -9.75
C ILE A 102 -10.93 -5.52 -11.19
N THR A 103 -10.23 -4.41 -11.48
CA THR A 103 -10.15 -3.83 -12.82
C THR A 103 -9.58 -4.79 -13.86
N GLU A 104 -8.48 -5.47 -13.54
CA GLU A 104 -7.86 -6.45 -14.45
C GLU A 104 -8.81 -7.61 -14.76
N ARG A 105 -9.54 -8.10 -13.74
CA ARG A 105 -10.56 -9.15 -13.93
C ARG A 105 -11.71 -8.69 -14.81
N GLN A 106 -12.17 -7.45 -14.66
CA GLN A 106 -13.24 -6.91 -15.49
C GLN A 106 -12.79 -6.73 -16.94
N GLU A 107 -11.60 -6.20 -17.17
CA GLU A 107 -11.06 -6.03 -18.52
C GLU A 107 -10.85 -7.37 -19.23
N GLU A 108 -10.34 -8.38 -18.53
CA GLU A 108 -10.15 -9.73 -19.08
C GLU A 108 -11.49 -10.40 -19.43
N ALA A 109 -12.49 -10.30 -18.55
CA ALA A 109 -13.84 -10.80 -18.82
C ALA A 109 -14.50 -10.08 -20.02
N LEU A 110 -14.33 -8.76 -20.13
CA LEU A 110 -14.85 -7.98 -21.27
C LEU A 110 -14.15 -8.37 -22.59
N ARG A 111 -12.84 -8.64 -22.55
CA ARG A 111 -12.09 -9.14 -23.71
C ARG A 111 -12.61 -10.50 -24.15
N GLU A 112 -12.73 -11.45 -23.22
CA GLU A 112 -13.29 -12.78 -23.52
C GLU A 112 -14.71 -12.68 -24.12
N GLU A 113 -15.56 -11.81 -23.59
CA GLU A 113 -16.91 -11.63 -24.12
C GLU A 113 -16.90 -11.03 -25.53
N SER A 114 -16.02 -10.07 -25.80
CA SER A 114 -15.86 -9.48 -27.13
C SER A 114 -15.36 -10.49 -28.16
N GLU A 115 -14.45 -11.38 -27.77
CA GLU A 115 -13.93 -12.46 -28.61
C GLU A 115 -15.01 -13.50 -28.91
N ARG A 116 -15.80 -13.90 -27.90
CA ARG A 116 -16.94 -14.81 -28.10
C ARG A 116 -17.97 -14.22 -29.07
N ARG A 117 -18.35 -12.94 -28.89
CA ARG A 117 -19.27 -12.24 -29.81
C ARG A 117 -18.71 -12.13 -31.23
N GLY A 118 -17.41 -11.88 -31.37
CA GLY A 118 -16.73 -11.85 -32.67
C GLY A 118 -16.78 -13.20 -33.39
N ASN A 119 -16.51 -14.29 -32.67
CA ASN A 119 -16.56 -15.65 -33.21
C ASN A 119 -17.97 -16.06 -33.62
N GLU A 120 -18.99 -15.74 -32.80
CA GLU A 120 -20.40 -15.99 -33.12
C GLU A 120 -20.84 -15.26 -34.40
N GLN A 121 -20.46 -13.99 -34.56
CA GLN A 121 -20.76 -13.21 -35.77
C GLN A 121 -20.07 -13.80 -37.01
N GLN A 122 -18.82 -14.27 -36.86
CA GLN A 122 -18.07 -14.89 -37.97
C GLN A 122 -18.68 -16.24 -38.37
N GLU A 123 -19.13 -17.05 -37.40
CA GLU A 123 -19.88 -18.29 -37.66
C GLU A 123 -21.23 -18.02 -38.33
N GLN A 124 -21.95 -16.98 -37.88
CA GLN A 124 -23.23 -16.59 -38.47
C GLN A 124 -23.06 -16.08 -39.90
N PHE A 125 -21.98 -15.34 -40.20
CA PHE A 125 -21.60 -14.95 -41.56
C PHE A 125 -21.23 -16.17 -42.42
N ARG A 126 -20.48 -17.13 -41.86
CA ARG A 126 -20.12 -18.37 -42.55
C ARG A 126 -21.34 -19.22 -42.89
N GLN A 127 -22.30 -19.34 -41.96
CA GLN A 127 -23.56 -20.06 -42.17
C GLN A 127 -24.47 -19.34 -43.18
N SER A 128 -24.56 -18.01 -43.12
CA SER A 128 -25.26 -17.18 -44.11
C SER A 128 -24.67 -17.33 -45.52
N SER A 129 -23.34 -17.33 -45.65
CA SER A 129 -22.66 -17.57 -46.93
C SER A 129 -22.83 -19.01 -47.45
N GLY A 130 -23.01 -19.99 -46.55
CA GLY A 130 -23.29 -21.38 -46.88
C GLY A 130 -24.73 -21.65 -47.34
N GLN A 131 -25.63 -20.67 -47.21
CA GLN A 131 -27.05 -20.77 -47.58
C GLN A 131 -27.36 -20.09 -48.92
N GLN A 132 -26.33 -19.75 -49.71
CA GLN A 132 -26.50 -19.47 -51.13
C GLN A 132 -26.79 -20.80 -51.85
N THR A 133 -28.04 -21.26 -51.73
CA THR A 133 -28.60 -22.33 -52.55
C THR A 133 -28.39 -21.90 -53.99
N VAL A 134 -27.43 -22.53 -54.65
CA VAL A 134 -27.23 -22.44 -56.10
C VAL A 134 -28.52 -23.00 -56.69
N ARG A 135 -29.52 -22.14 -56.91
CA ARG A 135 -30.65 -22.48 -57.76
C ARG A 135 -30.01 -22.88 -59.09
N PRO A 136 -30.22 -24.12 -59.60
CA PRO A 136 -29.74 -24.45 -60.93
C PRO A 136 -30.31 -23.38 -61.85
N LEU A 137 -29.43 -22.72 -62.62
CA LEU A 137 -29.85 -21.77 -63.63
C LEU A 137 -30.69 -22.58 -64.63
N THR A 138 -32.00 -22.54 -64.48
CA THR A 138 -32.91 -23.03 -65.50
C THR A 138 -32.60 -22.25 -66.78
N VAL A 139 -32.66 -22.94 -67.92
CA VAL A 139 -32.16 -22.55 -69.24
C VAL A 139 -32.91 -21.36 -69.88
N GLU A 140 -33.47 -20.43 -69.09
CA GLU A 140 -34.13 -19.24 -69.62
C GLU A 140 -33.16 -18.08 -69.89
N ASN A 141 -31.97 -18.07 -69.28
CA ASN A 141 -31.02 -16.95 -69.44
C ASN A 141 -30.10 -17.04 -70.68
N THR A 142 -30.15 -18.12 -71.47
CA THR A 142 -29.35 -18.22 -72.70
C THR A 142 -29.93 -17.38 -73.85
N ALA A 143 -31.23 -17.07 -73.80
CA ALA A 143 -31.90 -16.28 -74.84
C ALA A 143 -31.43 -14.81 -74.87
N LEU A 144 -31.09 -14.24 -73.71
CA LEU A 144 -30.70 -12.83 -73.60
C LEU A 144 -29.29 -12.58 -74.18
N ILE A 145 -28.36 -13.51 -73.95
CA ILE A 145 -26.97 -13.38 -74.42
C ILE A 145 -26.89 -13.48 -75.96
N HIS A 146 -27.65 -14.40 -76.56
CA HIS A 146 -27.71 -14.49 -78.02
C HIS A 146 -28.41 -13.29 -78.68
N HIS A 147 -29.39 -12.65 -78.02
CA HIS A 147 -30.05 -11.47 -78.56
C HIS A 147 -29.12 -10.25 -78.58
N VAL A 148 -28.37 -10.01 -77.50
CA VAL A 148 -27.45 -8.87 -77.40
C VAL A 148 -26.29 -8.98 -78.39
N LEU A 149 -25.75 -10.20 -78.60
CA LEU A 149 -24.68 -10.42 -79.58
C LEU A 149 -25.13 -10.31 -81.05
N ARG A 150 -26.43 -10.48 -81.34
CA ARG A 150 -27.00 -10.28 -82.69
C ARG A 150 -27.14 -8.80 -83.05
N GLN A 151 -27.40 -7.93 -82.06
CA GLN A 151 -27.54 -6.49 -82.31
C GLN A 151 -26.20 -5.80 -82.59
N TYR A 152 -25.09 -6.31 -82.04
CA TYR A 152 -23.75 -5.75 -82.29
C TYR A 152 -23.17 -6.06 -83.68
N ARG A 153 -23.70 -7.06 -84.40
CA ARG A 153 -23.18 -7.47 -85.73
C ARG A 153 -23.68 -6.61 -86.90
N HIS A 154 -24.67 -5.73 -86.68
CA HIS A 154 -25.28 -4.93 -87.75
C HIS A 154 -25.05 -3.42 -87.62
N ALA A 155 -24.11 -2.99 -86.75
CA ALA A 155 -23.80 -1.57 -86.52
C ALA A 155 -22.51 -1.06 -87.21
N HIS A 156 -22.04 -1.76 -88.26
CA HIS A 156 -20.97 -1.28 -89.16
C HIS A 156 -21.34 -1.56 -90.61
#